data_AF-A0A9E4JIJ3-F1
#
_entry.id   AF-A0A9E4JIJ3-F1
#
_cell.length_a   1.000
_cell.length_b   1.000
_cell.length_c   1.000
_cell.angle_alpha   90.00
_cell.angle_beta   90.00
_cell.angle_gamma   90.00
#
_symmetry.space_group_name_H-M   'P 1'
#
loop_
_entity.id
_entity.type
_entity.pdbx_description
1 polymer ?
#
loop_
_entity_poly.entity_id
_entity_poly.type
_entity_poly.pdbx_seq_one_letter_code
_entity_poly.pdbx_strand_id
1 'polypeptide(L)' 'MSAKRKPEFRVFTDEDVAILVKTLAALRNTSISELFNEALELWLSQPEQQKLIEKHNLDEIEDSDSLNS' A
#
# COMPACT_ATOMS: atom_id res chain seq x y z
N MET A 1 20.86 -16.92 4.50
CA MET A 1 20.64 -15.45 4.48
C MET A 1 19.17 -15.23 4.76
N SER A 2 18.82 -14.52 5.85
CA SER A 2 17.42 -14.20 6.15
C SER A 2 16.94 -13.17 5.13
N ALA A 3 16.01 -13.55 4.24
CA ALA A 3 15.42 -12.61 3.31
C ALA A 3 14.72 -11.51 4.13
N LYS A 4 15.13 -10.24 3.97
CA LYS A 4 14.44 -9.12 4.61
C LYS A 4 12.95 -9.22 4.22
N ARG A 5 12.08 -9.29 5.22
CA ARG A 5 10.64 -9.29 5.00
C ARG A 5 10.27 -7.99 4.30
N LYS A 6 9.42 -8.07 3.28
CA LYS A 6 8.84 -6.86 2.68
C LYS A 6 8.03 -6.14 3.78
N PRO A 7 8.05 -4.80 3.84
CA PRO A 7 7.15 -4.06 4.70
C PRO A 7 5.70 -4.48 4.41
N GLU A 8 4.93 -4.75 5.45
CA GLU A 8 3.54 -5.20 5.37
C GLU A 8 2.66 -4.27 6.22
N PHE A 9 1.52 -3.84 5.68
CA PHE A 9 0.49 -3.16 6.45
C PHE A 9 -0.82 -3.96 6.37
N ARG A 10 -1.58 -4.00 7.47
CA ARG A 10 -2.87 -4.70 7.55
C ARG A 10 -4.00 -3.69 7.64
N VAL A 11 -5.02 -3.87 6.83
CA VAL A 11 -6.21 -3.01 6.80
C VAL A 11 -7.48 -3.83 6.97
N PHE A 12 -8.48 -3.22 7.59
CA PHE A 12 -9.84 -3.73 7.64
C PHE A 12 -10.68 -3.03 6.59
N THR A 13 -11.61 -3.77 5.99
CA THR A 13 -12.53 -3.26 4.98
C THR A 13 -13.88 -3.94 5.16
N ASP A 14 -14.92 -3.35 4.59
CA ASP A 14 -16.27 -3.92 4.63
C ASP A 14 -16.33 -5.24 3.85
N GLU A 15 -17.24 -6.13 4.25
CA GLU A 15 -17.39 -7.46 3.66
C GLU A 15 -17.63 -7.39 2.14
N ASP A 16 -18.51 -6.48 1.71
CA ASP A 16 -18.83 -6.29 0.29
C ASP A 16 -17.60 -5.88 -0.52
N VAL A 17 -16.77 -4.99 0.03
CA VAL A 17 -15.52 -4.56 -0.62
C VAL A 17 -14.54 -5.72 -0.72
N ALA A 18 -14.42 -6.53 0.34
CA ALA A 18 -13.56 -7.71 0.33
C ALA A 18 -13.99 -8.73 -0.74
N ILE A 19 -15.30 -8.94 -0.92
CA ILE A 19 -15.86 -9.82 -1.96
C ILE A 19 -15.52 -9.27 -3.35
N LEU A 20 -15.73 -7.98 -3.58
CA LEU A 20 -15.45 -7.35 -4.87
C LEU A 20 -13.96 -7.43 -5.22
N VAL A 21 -13.08 -7.08 -4.29
CA VAL A 21 -11.62 -7.12 -4.51
C VAL A 21 -11.13 -8.53 -4.82
N LYS A 22 -11.57 -9.54 -4.07
CA LYS A 22 -11.20 -10.94 -4.32
C LYS A 22 -11.66 -11.41 -5.70
N THR A 23 -12.89 -11.06 -6.08
CA THR A 23 -13.46 -11.40 -7.39
C THR A 23 -12.67 -10.74 -8.51
N LEU A 24 -12.37 -9.46 -8.39
CA LEU A 24 -11.61 -8.71 -9.40
C LEU A 24 -10.18 -9.23 -9.55
N ALA A 25 -9.51 -9.54 -8.44
CA ALA A 25 -8.17 -10.13 -8.45
C ALA A 25 -8.16 -11.47 -9.21
N ALA A 26 -9.15 -12.33 -8.94
CA ALA A 26 -9.31 -13.60 -9.64
C ALA A 26 -9.55 -13.42 -11.15
N LEU A 27 -10.45 -12.50 -11.53
CA LEU A 27 -10.74 -12.21 -12.94
C LEU A 27 -9.55 -11.61 -13.69
N ARG A 28 -8.73 -10.80 -13.03
CA ARG A 28 -7.50 -10.21 -13.60
C ARG A 28 -6.28 -11.13 -13.53
N ASN A 29 -6.41 -12.33 -12.94
CA ASN A 29 -5.31 -13.25 -12.69
C ASN A 29 -4.12 -12.57 -11.98
N THR A 30 -4.42 -11.75 -10.97
CA THR A 30 -3.45 -10.98 -10.18
C THR A 30 -3.66 -11.25 -8.70
N SER A 31 -2.64 -11.03 -7.88
CA SER A 31 -2.80 -11.17 -6.43
C SER A 31 -3.57 -9.97 -5.84
N ILE A 32 -4.21 -10.19 -4.69
CA ILE A 32 -4.85 -9.10 -3.93
C ILE A 32 -3.81 -8.01 -3.57
N SER A 33 -2.59 -8.41 -3.22
CA SER A 33 -1.51 -7.47 -2.91
C SER A 33 -1.14 -6.60 -4.10
N GLU A 34 -1.04 -7.17 -5.30
CA GLU A 34 -0.76 -6.42 -6.53
C GLU A 34 -1.86 -5.42 -6.81
N LEU A 35 -3.12 -5.83 -6.71
CA LEU A 35 -4.27 -4.93 -6.92
C LEU A 35 -4.30 -3.78 -5.92
N PHE A 36 -4.03 -4.03 -4.64
CA PHE A 36 -3.94 -2.97 -3.63
C PHE A 36 -2.75 -2.04 -3.86
N ASN A 37 -1.60 -2.58 -4.27
CA ASN A 37 -0.42 -1.76 -4.59
C ASN A 37 -0.72 -0.83 -5.76
N GLU A 38 -1.32 -1.34 -6.86
CA GLU A 38 -1.75 -0.52 -7.99
C GLU A 38 -2.70 0.61 -7.55
N ALA A 39 -3.70 0.28 -6.71
CA ALA A 39 -4.66 1.26 -6.22
C ALA A 39 -4.02 2.33 -5.31
N LEU A 40 -3.06 1.93 -4.47
CA LEU A 40 -2.34 2.83 -3.58
C LEU A 40 -1.38 3.73 -4.34
N GLU A 41 -0.64 3.20 -5.31
CA GLU A 41 0.22 3.99 -6.19
C GLU A 41 -0.61 5.05 -6.94
N LEU A 42 -1.77 4.65 -7.47
CA LEU A 42 -2.69 5.58 -8.11
C LEU A 42 -3.18 6.66 -7.14
N TRP A 43 -3.59 6.28 -5.94
CA TRP A 43 -4.04 7.24 -4.92
C TRP A 43 -2.92 8.20 -4.50
N LEU A 44 -1.71 7.70 -4.26
CA LEU A 44 -0.56 8.52 -3.91
C LEU A 44 -0.17 9.47 -5.04
N SER A 45 -0.36 9.08 -6.30
CA SER A 45 -0.05 9.93 -7.46
C SER A 45 -0.99 11.12 -7.63
N GLN A 46 -2.12 11.18 -6.90
CA GLN A 46 -3.08 12.26 -7.02
C GLN A 46 -2.50 13.60 -6.48
N PRO A 47 -2.87 14.75 -7.07
CA PRO A 47 -2.26 16.04 -6.71
C PRO A 47 -2.45 16.47 -5.25
N GLU A 48 -3.52 16.03 -4.60
CA GLU A 48 -3.77 16.31 -3.18
C GLU A 48 -2.74 15.62 -2.29
N GLN A 49 -2.50 14.33 -2.55
CA GLN A 49 -1.53 13.51 -1.83
C GLN A 49 -0.11 14.00 -2.07
N GLN A 50 0.24 14.30 -3.33
CA GLN A 50 1.55 14.86 -3.67
C GLN A 50 1.81 16.19 -2.96
N LYS A 51 0.83 17.11 -2.91
CA LYS A 51 0.96 18.37 -2.15
C LYS A 51 1.20 18.14 -0.66
N LEU A 52 0.57 17.12 -0.07
CA LEU A 52 0.77 16.80 1.34
C LEU A 52 2.16 16.20 1.58
N ILE A 53 2.62 15.31 0.70
CA ILE A 53 3.96 14.72 0.75
C ILE A 53 5.02 15.83 0.68
N GLU A 54 4.94 16.71 -0.32
CA GLU A 54 5.87 17.84 -0.50
C GLU A 54 5.83 18.83 0.66
N LYS A 55 4.62 19.20 1.13
CA LYS A 55 4.47 20.19 2.22
C LYS A 55 5.09 19.72 3.53
N HIS A 56 5.15 18.40 3.75
CA HIS A 56 5.59 17.80 5.00
C HIS A 56 6.89 16.99 4.86
N ASN A 57 7.56 17.02 3.70
CA ASN A 57 8.76 16.23 3.37
C ASN A 57 8.61 14.75 3.74
N LEU A 58 7.44 14.15 3.44
CA LEU A 58 7.13 12.78 3.88
C LEU A 58 7.96 11.70 3.17
N ASP A 59 8.59 12.05 2.06
CA ASP A 59 9.53 11.25 1.29
C ASP A 59 10.92 11.13 1.94
N GLU A 60 11.23 12.03 2.89
CA GLU A 60 12.49 12.03 3.66
C GLU A 60 12.36 11.28 5.00
N ILE A 61 11.19 10.73 5.32
CA ILE A 61 10.99 9.98 6.56
C ILE A 61 11.78 8.67 6.48
N GLU A 62 12.93 8.62 7.17
CA GLU A 62 13.63 7.38 7.44
C GLU A 62 12.76 6.51 8.37
N ASP A 63 12.57 5.23 8.00
CA ASP A 63 11.82 4.23 8.76
C ASP A 63 12.27 4.25 10.23
N SER A 64 11.49 4.89 11.11
CA SER A 64 11.79 4.99 12.54
C SER A 64 11.74 3.63 13.25
N ASP A 65 11.21 2.60 12.59
CA ASP A 65 11.19 1.21 13.05
C ASP A 65 12.51 0.46 12.81
N SER A 66 13.47 1.05 12.09
CA SER A 66 14.80 0.45 11.88
C SER A 66 15.78 0.66 13.05
N LEU A 67 15.39 1.42 14.09
CA LEU A 67 16.22 1.74 15.27
C LEU A 67 16.07 0.76 16.45
N ASN A 68 15.21 -0.28 16.34
CA ASN A 68 14.98 -1.26 17.40
C ASN A 68 15.19 -2.72 16.93
N SER A 69 16.29 -3.02 16.23
CA SER A 69 16.70 -4.41 15.91
C SER A 69 18.21 -4.60 15.97
#